data_AF-A0A482X564-F1
#
_entry.id   AF-A0A482X564-F1
#
_cell.length_a   1.000
_cell.length_b   1.000
_cell.length_c   1.000
_cell.angle_alpha   90.00
_cell.angle_beta   90.00
_cell.angle_gamma   90.00
#
_symmetry.space_group_name_H-M   'P 1'
#
loop_
_entity.id
_entity.type
_entity.pdbx_description
1 polymer ?
#
loop_
_entity_poly.entity_id
_entity_poly.type
_entity_poly.pdbx_seq_one_letter_code
_entity_poly.pdbx_strand_id
1 'polypeptide(L)'
;MSLQVQGTNDSSIVSKCSMVDRGYFNDNYIHCFVEKTARRSPIINIGYYVRAAVIDSVLKDFVHSLSGAVQIVSFGAGFDTSFFRLSDYPTKCSFAYYEIDLSNVVRRKKKIILNSKVLLDKLENAI
;
A
#
# COMPACT_ATOMS: atom_id res chain seq x y z
N MET A 1 -9.06 2.21 -23.74
CA MET A 1 -9.65 2.53 -22.42
C MET A 1 -8.74 2.19 -21.22
N SER A 2 -7.83 1.21 -21.29
CA SER A 2 -7.03 0.76 -20.13
C SER A 2 -5.88 1.68 -19.68
N LEU A 3 -5.24 2.42 -20.60
CA LEU A 3 -4.04 3.24 -20.27
C LEU A 3 -4.34 4.44 -19.36
N GLN A 4 -5.43 5.16 -19.60
CA GLN A 4 -5.82 6.31 -18.77
C GLN A 4 -6.20 5.88 -17.35
N VAL A 5 -6.89 4.74 -17.22
CA VAL A 5 -7.25 4.17 -15.90
C VAL A 5 -5.97 3.75 -15.15
N GLN A 6 -5.01 3.11 -15.80
CA GLN A 6 -3.73 2.74 -15.18
C GLN A 6 -2.89 3.95 -14.75
N GLY A 7 -2.93 5.05 -15.51
CA GLY A 7 -2.24 6.28 -15.15
C GLY A 7 -2.72 6.91 -13.84
N THR A 8 -3.94 6.58 -13.39
CA THR A 8 -4.46 7.05 -12.08
C THR A 8 -3.69 6.45 -10.90
N ASN A 9 -3.11 5.25 -11.05
CA ASN A 9 -2.22 4.68 -10.04
C ASN A 9 -0.98 5.56 -9.84
N ASP A 10 -0.36 5.98 -10.95
CA ASP A 10 0.88 6.76 -10.92
C ASP A 10 0.65 8.16 -10.31
N SER A 11 -0.51 8.78 -10.54
CA SER A 11 -0.84 10.06 -9.89
C SER A 11 -1.19 9.92 -8.40
N SER A 12 -1.85 8.80 -8.04
CA SER A 12 -2.23 8.47 -6.66
C SER A 12 -1.01 8.19 -5.79
N ILE A 13 -0.06 7.39 -6.26
CA ILE A 13 1.12 7.01 -5.48
C ILE A 13 2.01 8.22 -5.16
N VAL A 14 2.15 9.17 -6.10
CA VAL A 14 2.86 10.43 -5.88
C VAL A 14 2.18 11.27 -4.79
N SER A 15 0.85 11.26 -4.73
CA SER A 15 0.10 12.00 -3.71
C SER A 15 0.22 11.36 -2.33
N LYS A 16 0.22 10.02 -2.25
CA LYS A 16 0.53 9.28 -1.02
C LYS A 16 1.96 9.57 -0.54
N CYS A 17 2.95 9.56 -1.43
CA CYS A 17 4.33 9.90 -1.09
C CYS A 17 4.46 11.34 -0.58
N SER A 18 3.83 12.32 -1.25
CA SER A 18 3.80 13.71 -0.78
C SER A 18 3.24 13.85 0.64
N MET A 19 2.21 13.09 0.99
CA MET A 19 1.64 13.09 2.33
C MET A 19 2.64 12.53 3.36
N VAL A 20 3.33 11.43 3.03
CA VAL A 20 4.33 10.79 3.89
C VAL A 20 5.56 11.70 4.09
N ASP A 21 6.07 12.30 3.01
CA ASP A 21 7.17 13.29 3.03
C ASP A 21 6.86 14.50 3.93
N ARG A 22 5.58 14.79 4.16
CA ARG A 22 5.11 15.90 4.99
C ARG A 22 4.75 15.47 6.41
N GLY A 23 4.96 14.21 6.76
CA GLY A 23 4.72 13.68 8.10
C GLY A 23 3.25 13.50 8.46
N TYR A 24 2.34 13.54 7.48
CA TYR A 24 0.91 13.30 7.76
C TYR A 24 0.62 11.83 8.06
N PHE A 25 1.39 10.90 7.49
CA PHE A 25 1.17 9.47 7.64
C PHE A 25 2.52 8.75 7.61
N ASN A 26 2.65 7.67 8.39
CA ASN A 26 3.89 6.89 8.45
C ASN A 26 3.81 5.69 7.50
N ASP A 27 4.67 5.67 6.49
CA ASP A 27 4.77 4.56 5.54
C ASP A 27 6.21 4.41 5.04
N ASN A 28 6.91 3.39 5.55
CA ASN A 28 8.31 3.14 5.21
C ASN A 28 8.51 2.55 3.80
N TYR A 29 7.43 2.14 3.13
CA TYR A 29 7.49 1.38 1.89
C TYR A 29 7.08 2.20 0.67
N ILE A 30 6.36 3.31 0.87
CA ILE A 30 5.79 4.11 -0.23
C ILE A 30 6.86 4.57 -1.24
N HIS A 31 8.05 4.92 -0.77
CA HIS A 31 9.15 5.41 -1.59
C HIS A 31 9.69 4.36 -2.54
N CYS A 32 9.54 3.06 -2.25
CA CYS A 32 9.94 2.00 -3.16
C CYS A 32 9.08 1.98 -4.43
N PHE A 33 7.86 2.53 -4.38
CA PHE A 33 6.89 2.47 -5.47
C PHE A 33 6.74 3.77 -6.26
N VAL A 34 7.57 4.79 -5.96
CA VAL A 34 7.51 6.10 -6.62
C VAL A 34 8.81 6.37 -7.37
N GLU A 35 8.71 6.52 -8.69
CA GLU A 35 9.87 6.89 -9.52
C GLU A 35 10.27 8.36 -9.32
N LYS A 36 9.29 9.26 -9.18
CA LYS A 36 9.50 10.70 -9.01
C LYS A 36 8.53 11.27 -7.98
N THR A 37 9.07 11.87 -6.93
CA THR A 37 8.26 12.55 -5.92
C THR A 37 7.81 13.92 -6.43
N ALA A 38 6.62 14.34 -6.02
CA ALA A 38 6.12 15.68 -6.32
C ALA A 38 5.26 16.18 -5.16
N ARG A 39 5.49 17.42 -4.74
CA ARG A 39 4.72 18.06 -3.68
C ARG A 39 3.26 18.27 -4.11
N ARG A 40 2.33 17.93 -3.23
CA ARG A 40 0.91 18.29 -3.34
C ARG A 40 0.55 19.44 -2.38
N SER A 41 -0.59 20.07 -2.63
CA SER A 41 -1.13 21.10 -1.74
C SER A 41 -1.56 20.48 -0.39
N PRO A 42 -1.59 21.26 0.71
CA PRO A 42 -1.99 20.74 2.02
C PRO A 42 -3.36 20.05 2.01
N ILE A 43 -4.35 20.60 1.31
CA ILE A 43 -5.70 20.01 1.23
C ILE A 43 -5.68 18.62 0.56
N ILE A 44 -4.82 18.41 -0.44
CA ILE A 44 -4.66 17.10 -1.08
C ILE A 44 -3.99 16.11 -0.11
N ASN A 45 -2.94 16.52 0.61
CA ASN A 45 -2.29 15.66 1.61
C ASN A 45 -3.28 15.26 2.72
N ILE A 46 -4.13 16.18 3.19
CA ILE A 46 -5.18 15.89 4.17
C ILE A 46 -6.17 14.85 3.62
N GLY A 47 -6.62 15.01 2.37
CA GLY A 47 -7.53 14.05 1.73
C GLY A 47 -6.92 12.64 1.64
N TYR A 48 -5.65 12.55 1.26
CA TYR A 48 -4.94 11.27 1.23
C TYR A 48 -4.67 10.70 2.63
N TYR A 49 -4.46 11.56 3.64
CA TYR A 49 -4.29 11.15 5.02
C TYR A 49 -5.55 10.48 5.54
N VAL A 50 -6.70 11.14 5.41
CA VAL A 50 -7.99 10.57 5.84
C VAL A 50 -8.21 9.24 5.13
N ARG A 51 -7.98 9.17 3.81
CA ARG A 51 -8.11 7.93 3.05
C ARG A 51 -7.19 6.81 3.56
N ALA A 52 -5.93 7.11 3.83
CA ALA A 52 -4.97 6.11 4.29
C ALA A 52 -5.27 5.67 5.74
N ALA A 53 -5.48 6.62 6.65
CA ALA A 53 -5.71 6.37 8.07
C ALA A 53 -6.99 5.54 8.32
N VAL A 54 -8.07 5.81 7.59
CA VAL A 54 -9.32 5.04 7.73
C VAL A 54 -9.10 3.59 7.35
N ILE A 55 -8.49 3.31 6.19
CA ILE A 55 -8.24 1.93 5.75
C ILE A 55 -7.24 1.24 6.67
N ASP A 56 -6.19 1.93 7.10
CA ASP A 56 -5.19 1.40 8.01
C ASP A 56 -5.79 1.00 9.36
N SER A 57 -6.69 1.82 9.92
CA SER A 57 -7.44 1.49 11.15
C SER A 57 -8.31 0.26 10.96
N VAL A 58 -9.11 0.21 9.88
CA VAL A 58 -10.01 -0.91 9.62
C VAL A 58 -9.25 -2.23 9.45
N LEU A 59 -8.12 -2.22 8.75
CA LEU A 59 -7.29 -3.42 8.58
C LEU A 59 -6.70 -3.88 9.91
N LYS A 60 -6.19 -2.96 10.74
CA LYS A 60 -5.64 -3.27 12.07
C LYS A 60 -6.71 -3.83 13.00
N ASP A 61 -7.87 -3.19 13.04
CA ASP A 61 -9.00 -3.66 13.85
C ASP A 61 -9.45 -5.05 13.40
N PHE A 62 -9.55 -5.29 12.09
CA PHE A 62 -9.92 -6.59 11.53
C PHE A 62 -8.97 -7.72 11.96
N VAL A 63 -7.66 -7.51 11.88
CA VAL A 63 -6.66 -8.54 12.27
C VAL A 63 -6.43 -8.63 13.79
N HIS A 64 -6.89 -7.63 14.55
CA HIS A 64 -6.78 -7.63 16.00
C HIS A 64 -8.04 -8.19 16.70
N SER A 65 -9.21 -8.05 16.09
CA SER A 65 -10.49 -8.51 16.65
C SER A 65 -10.79 -9.98 16.36
N LEU A 66 -10.19 -10.56 15.33
CA LEU A 66 -10.42 -11.94 14.91
C LEU A 66 -9.33 -12.89 15.41
N SER A 67 -9.67 -14.18 15.49
CA SER A 67 -8.74 -15.27 15.79
C SER A 67 -8.70 -16.27 14.62
N GLY A 68 -7.62 -17.05 14.54
CA GLY A 68 -7.44 -18.05 13.49
C GLY A 68 -6.85 -17.48 12.20
N ALA A 69 -7.32 -17.95 11.05
CA ALA A 69 -6.83 -17.55 9.73
C ALA A 69 -7.85 -16.67 8.99
N VAL A 70 -7.42 -15.49 8.55
CA VAL A 70 -8.26 -14.54 7.82
C VAL A 70 -7.71 -14.25 6.42
N GLN A 71 -8.56 -13.70 5.55
CA GLN A 71 -8.19 -13.32 4.20
C GLN A 71 -8.58 -11.87 3.94
N ILE A 72 -7.67 -11.11 3.34
CA ILE A 72 -7.89 -9.73 2.92
C ILE A 72 -7.72 -9.70 1.41
N VAL A 73 -8.73 -9.19 0.70
CA VAL A 73 -8.72 -9.08 -0.76
C VAL A 73 -8.83 -7.60 -1.15
N SER A 74 -7.76 -7.05 -1.71
CA SER A 74 -7.67 -5.66 -2.14
C SER A 74 -7.90 -5.56 -3.66
N PHE A 75 -9.03 -4.97 -4.04
CA PHE A 75 -9.39 -4.75 -5.44
C PHE A 75 -8.89 -3.38 -5.93
N GLY A 76 -8.21 -3.37 -7.07
CA GLY A 76 -7.57 -2.15 -7.59
C GLY A 76 -6.43 -1.69 -6.67
N ALA A 77 -5.63 -2.64 -6.19
CA ALA A 77 -4.60 -2.39 -5.19
C ALA A 77 -3.54 -1.38 -5.65
N GLY A 78 -3.30 -1.26 -6.96
CA GLY A 78 -2.26 -0.39 -7.48
C GLY A 78 -0.92 -0.67 -6.82
N PHE A 79 -0.19 0.38 -6.48
CA PHE A 79 1.05 0.28 -5.68
C PHE A 79 0.80 0.51 -4.18
N ASP A 80 -0.34 0.05 -3.66
CA ASP A 80 -0.61 0.12 -2.23
C ASP A 80 0.39 -0.69 -1.40
N THR A 81 0.68 -0.18 -0.20
CA THR A 81 1.70 -0.64 0.73
C THR A 81 1.10 -1.20 2.03
N SER A 82 -0.22 -1.33 2.11
CA SER A 82 -0.91 -1.73 3.34
C SER A 82 -0.52 -3.12 3.81
N PHE A 83 -0.26 -4.07 2.90
CA PHE A 83 0.28 -5.39 3.28
C PHE A 83 1.56 -5.25 4.12
N PHE A 84 2.54 -4.49 3.64
CA PHE A 84 3.82 -4.31 4.32
C PHE A 84 3.64 -3.63 5.67
N ARG A 85 2.83 -2.57 5.75
CA ARG A 85 2.53 -1.91 7.03
C ARG A 85 1.79 -2.83 8.00
N LEU A 86 0.86 -3.65 7.51
CA LEU A 86 0.11 -4.60 8.34
C LEU A 86 0.99 -5.75 8.81
N SER A 87 1.97 -6.19 8.01
CA SER A 87 2.95 -7.20 8.40
C SER A 87 3.90 -6.74 9.52
N ASP A 88 4.06 -5.42 9.69
CA ASP A 88 4.80 -4.82 10.81
C ASP A 88 3.94 -4.63 12.07
N TYR A 89 2.62 -4.84 11.96
CA TYR A 89 1.69 -4.64 13.05
C TYR A 89 1.47 -5.93 13.83
N PRO A 90 1.47 -5.91 15.18
CA PRO A 90 1.17 -7.10 15.98
C PRO A 90 -0.26 -7.61 15.72
N THR A 91 -0.38 -8.78 15.09
CA THR A 91 -1.69 -9.42 14.81
C THR A 91 -2.01 -10.51 15.82
N LYS A 92 -3.31 -10.75 16.05
CA LYS A 92 -3.80 -11.91 16.83
C LYS A 92 -4.17 -13.10 15.95
N CYS A 93 -4.21 -12.90 14.64
CA CYS A 93 -4.53 -13.90 13.63
C CYS A 93 -3.44 -13.95 12.56
N SER A 94 -3.33 -15.11 11.90
CA SER A 94 -2.62 -15.21 10.64
C SER A 94 -3.51 -14.67 9.52
N PHE A 95 -2.95 -13.94 8.56
CA PHE A 95 -3.73 -13.42 7.43
C PHE A 95 -3.06 -13.74 6.09
N ALA A 96 -3.88 -14.04 5.08
CA ALA A 96 -3.46 -14.04 3.69
C ALA A 96 -3.93 -12.75 3.02
N TYR A 97 -3.05 -12.08 2.27
CA TYR A 97 -3.35 -10.83 1.59
C TYR A 97 -3.28 -11.01 0.08
N TYR A 98 -4.41 -10.78 -0.59
CA TYR A 98 -4.55 -10.92 -2.03
C TYR A 98 -4.78 -9.55 -2.66
N GLU A 99 -4.00 -9.24 -3.69
CA GLU A 99 -4.15 -8.01 -4.47
C GLU A 99 -4.59 -8.34 -5.88
N ILE A 100 -5.61 -7.62 -6.36
CA ILE A 100 -6.16 -7.78 -7.69
C ILE A 100 -6.06 -6.43 -8.41
N ASP A 101 -5.44 -6.41 -9.58
CA ASP A 101 -5.35 -5.23 -10.44
C ASP A 101 -5.19 -5.64 -11.92
N LEU A 102 -5.18 -4.66 -12.82
CA LEU A 102 -4.88 -4.85 -14.22
C LEU A 102 -3.47 -5.43 -14.40
N SER A 103 -3.34 -6.35 -15.35
CA SER A 103 -2.11 -7.14 -15.58
C SER A 103 -0.83 -6.31 -15.69
N ASN A 104 -0.89 -5.14 -16.32
CA ASN A 104 0.26 -4.23 -16.43
C ASN A 104 0.68 -3.63 -15.08
N VAL A 105 -0.29 -3.22 -14.25
CA VAL A 105 -0.03 -2.66 -12.91
C VAL A 105 0.58 -3.74 -12.01
N VAL A 106 0.01 -4.95 -12.02
CA VAL A 106 0.56 -6.10 -11.29
C VAL A 106 1.98 -6.43 -11.74
N ARG A 107 2.25 -6.44 -13.06
CA ARG A 107 3.60 -6.70 -13.60
C ARG A 107 4.61 -5.65 -13.12
N ARG A 108 4.24 -4.37 -13.13
CA ARG A 108 5.09 -3.27 -12.64
C ARG A 108 5.34 -3.41 -11.14
N LYS A 109 4.30 -3.65 -10.34
CA LYS A 109 4.43 -3.84 -8.88
C LYS A 109 5.34 -5.02 -8.55
N LYS A 110 5.14 -6.18 -9.22
CA LYS A 110 6.00 -7.36 -9.08
C LYS A 110 7.46 -7.03 -9.40
N LYS A 111 7.73 -6.31 -10.50
CA LYS A 111 9.09 -5.92 -10.87
C LYS A 111 9.75 -5.03 -9.80
N ILE A 112 9.01 -4.07 -9.25
CA ILE A 112 9.49 -3.19 -8.16
C ILE A 112 9.83 -4.02 -6.92
N ILE A 113 8.93 -4.92 -6.52
CA ILE A 113 9.14 -5.80 -5.36
C ILE A 113 10.39 -6.66 -5.55
N LEU A 114 10.49 -7.39 -6.68
CA LEU A 114 11.63 -8.29 -6.95
C LEU A 114 12.98 -7.55 -7.01
N ASN A 115 12.98 -6.26 -7.33
CA ASN A 115 14.19 -5.44 -7.40
C ASN A 115 14.51 -4.72 -6.09
N SER A 116 13.64 -4.80 -5.08
CA SER A 116 13.83 -4.17 -3.77
C SER A 116 14.06 -5.24 -2.72
N LYS A 117 15.29 -5.32 -2.22
CA LYS A 117 15.65 -6.24 -1.14
C LYS A 117 14.75 -6.06 0.09
N VAL A 118 14.45 -4.81 0.46
CA VAL A 118 13.58 -4.50 1.60
C VAL A 118 12.19 -5.10 1.45
N LEU A 119 11.62 -5.07 0.24
CA LEU A 119 10.29 -5.61 -0.02
C LEU A 119 10.29 -7.14 -0.13
N LEU A 120 11.33 -7.71 -0.74
CA LEU A 120 11.52 -9.16 -0.82
C LEU A 120 11.68 -9.79 0.56
N ASP A 121 12.60 -9.26 1.37
CA ASP A 121 12.85 -9.76 2.72
C ASP A 121 11.54 -9.72 3.54
N LYS A 122 10.70 -8.69 3.36
CA LYS A 122 9.40 -8.62 4.04
C LYS A 122 8.40 -9.66 3.56
N LEU A 123 8.37 -9.99 2.28
CA LEU A 123 7.49 -11.03 1.76
C LEU A 123 7.91 -12.43 2.21
N GLU A 124 9.21 -12.72 2.23
CA GLU A 124 9.72 -14.04 2.64
C GLU A 124 9.51 -14.30 4.12
N ASN A 125 9.64 -13.28 4.98
CA ASN A 125 9.43 -13.41 6.42
C ASN A 125 7.95 -13.38 6.84
N ALA A 126 7.04 -13.07 5.93
CA ALA A 126 5.60 -13.03 6.19
C ALA A 126 4.88 -14.36 5.86
N ILE A 127 5.59 -15.32 5.24
CA ILE A 127 5.08 -16.65 4.85
C ILE A 127 5.48 -17.69 5.89
#